data_AF-A0A7X0MW78-F1
#
_entry.id   AF-A0A7X0MW78-F1
#
_cell.length_a   1.000
_cell.length_b   1.000
_cell.length_c   1.000
_cell.angle_alpha   90.00
_cell.angle_beta   90.00
_cell.angle_gamma   90.00
#
_symmetry.space_group_name_H-M   'P 1'
#
loop_
_entity.id
_entity.type
_entity.pdbx_description
1 polymer ?
#
loop_
_entity_poly.entity_id
_entity_poly.type
_entity_poly.pdbx_seq_one_letter_code
_entity_poly.pdbx_strand_id
1 'polypeptide(L)'
;MNKVIVFFLTMGFSMFGFGKKEVEVEFYEGKERTPFAVSNVPIDQLPDTFEIDTVMHLGNEDWIVVTAEPAEKSKFRKIGKLSLYLEKSEIIQMDPSELLYSLPTISNDLASVENSRSVESVVVLREDDWRQFEFLSKKFESTIEEELTAIENIYKNFRDGVGFKDMHLRKGIDTPLEDKSLTVKSLESSFDITDVYGGIAFNEAEATIVGGFAIKTSSGWLLWGQADESGNIKVLNISPTQDSSVDDVATEIDDFTGKYGLYLVDWPRLFWCGPDKARFSEYGQ
;
A
#
# COMPACT_ATOMS: atom_id res chain seq x y z
N MET A 1 1.10 -4.18 -8.05
CA MET A 1 1.77 -4.56 -9.31
C MET A 1 1.71 -3.34 -10.21
N ASN A 2 2.76 -2.51 -10.28
CA ASN A 2 2.72 -1.27 -11.09
C ASN A 2 2.45 -1.67 -12.54
N LYS A 3 1.38 -1.14 -13.12
CA LYS A 3 1.06 -1.30 -14.54
C LYS A 3 2.13 -0.52 -15.33
N VAL A 4 3.25 -1.18 -15.64
CA VAL A 4 4.24 -0.65 -16.56
C VAL A 4 3.56 -0.56 -17.92
N ILE A 5 3.26 0.65 -18.35
CA ILE A 5 2.76 0.89 -19.70
C ILE A 5 3.97 0.86 -20.61
N VAL A 6 4.05 -0.20 -21.42
CA VAL A 6 5.12 -0.41 -22.38
C VAL A 6 4.76 0.27 -23.70
N PHE A 7 5.51 1.31 -24.07
CA PHE A 7 5.38 1.98 -25.36
C PHE A 7 6.50 1.56 -26.32
N PHE A 8 6.12 1.09 -27.50
CA PHE A 8 7.05 0.83 -28.61
C PHE A 8 7.07 2.01 -29.57
N LEU A 9 8.19 2.73 -29.63
CA LEU A 9 8.40 3.74 -30.65
C LEU A 9 9.35 3.19 -31.72
N THR A 10 8.80 2.77 -32.86
CA THR A 10 9.64 2.39 -34.01
C THR A 10 10.14 3.65 -34.70
N MET A 11 11.45 3.97 -34.55
CA MET A 11 12.07 5.05 -35.33
C MET A 11 12.16 4.63 -36.80
N GLY A 12 11.17 5.02 -37.59
CA GLY A 12 11.20 4.96 -39.05
C GLY A 12 11.59 6.31 -39.64
N PHE A 13 12.55 6.32 -40.58
CA PHE A 13 12.73 7.47 -41.48
C PHE A 13 11.43 7.66 -42.28
N SER A 14 10.70 8.75 -42.04
CA SER A 14 9.46 9.04 -42.75
C SER A 14 9.76 9.49 -44.19
N MET A 15 9.43 8.63 -45.16
CA MET A 15 9.08 9.03 -46.52
C MET A 15 7.55 9.13 -46.63
N PHE A 16 7.04 10.35 -46.81
CA PHE A 16 5.74 10.74 -47.39
C PHE A 16 4.46 9.94 -47.03
N GLY A 17 3.50 10.57 -46.34
CA GLY A 17 2.12 10.06 -46.25
C GLY A 17 1.13 10.96 -45.48
N PHE A 18 0.17 11.52 -46.20
CA PHE A 18 -1.10 12.15 -45.80
C PHE A 18 -1.54 12.18 -44.31
N GLY A 19 -1.57 13.38 -43.72
CA GLY A 19 -2.75 13.90 -43.00
C GLY A 19 -3.02 13.51 -41.53
N LYS A 20 -2.10 12.87 -40.81
CA LYS A 20 -2.22 12.70 -39.35
C LYS A 20 -1.62 13.91 -38.62
N LYS A 21 -2.25 14.37 -37.53
CA LYS A 21 -1.67 15.39 -36.65
C LYS A 21 -0.52 14.75 -35.87
N GLU A 22 0.71 15.10 -36.25
CA GLU A 22 1.93 14.68 -35.59
C GLU A 22 2.31 15.68 -34.49
N VAL A 23 3.04 15.19 -33.48
CA VAL A 23 3.65 15.97 -32.41
C VAL A 23 5.16 15.75 -32.51
N GLU A 24 5.92 16.84 -32.46
CA GLU A 24 7.37 16.77 -32.36
C GLU A 24 7.74 16.33 -30.94
N VAL A 25 8.37 15.16 -30.82
CA VAL A 25 8.81 14.59 -29.55
C VAL A 25 10.33 14.70 -29.46
N GLU A 26 10.81 15.46 -28.48
CA GLU A 26 12.21 15.62 -28.16
C GLU A 26 12.58 14.73 -26.96
N PHE A 27 13.65 13.94 -27.10
CA PHE A 27 14.12 13.02 -26.07
C PHE A 27 15.41 13.54 -25.44
N TYR A 28 15.41 13.67 -24.12
CA TYR A 28 16.53 14.14 -23.30
C TYR A 28 16.99 13.01 -22.39
N GLU A 29 18.30 12.91 -22.15
CA GLU A 29 18.85 12.01 -21.14
C GLU A 29 18.99 12.77 -19.81
N GLY A 30 18.34 12.29 -18.75
CA GLY A 30 18.34 12.94 -17.43
C GLY A 30 17.89 14.40 -17.48
N LYS A 31 18.79 15.33 -17.12
CA LYS A 31 18.54 16.79 -17.09
C LYS A 31 19.31 17.56 -18.15
N GLU A 32 19.74 16.88 -19.21
CA GLU A 32 20.49 17.53 -20.28
C GLU A 32 19.68 18.63 -20.99
N ARG A 33 20.40 19.61 -21.52
CA ARG A 33 19.80 20.78 -22.19
C ARG A 33 19.55 20.56 -23.68
N THR A 34 20.16 19.52 -24.26
CA THR A 34 20.09 19.19 -25.68
C THR A 34 19.43 17.84 -25.83
N PRO A 35 18.41 17.70 -26.68
CA PRO A 35 17.81 16.40 -26.92
C PRO A 35 18.82 15.52 -27.67
N PHE A 36 18.92 14.26 -27.24
CA PHE A 36 19.75 13.28 -27.94
C PHE A 36 19.03 12.71 -29.18
N ALA A 37 17.70 12.82 -29.23
CA ALA A 37 16.89 12.44 -30.37
C ALA A 37 15.64 13.32 -30.51
N VAL A 38 15.14 13.46 -31.74
CA VAL A 38 13.88 14.15 -32.05
C VAL A 38 13.11 13.31 -33.06
N SER A 39 11.80 13.14 -32.87
CA SER A 39 10.94 12.38 -33.79
C SER A 39 9.55 12.99 -33.91
N ASN A 40 8.93 12.88 -35.08
CA ASN A 40 7.54 13.27 -35.28
C ASN A 40 6.65 12.05 -35.07
N VAL A 41 5.84 12.08 -34.01
CA VAL A 41 5.02 10.94 -33.58
C VAL A 41 3.54 11.27 -33.81
N PRO A 42 2.77 10.39 -34.48
CA PRO A 42 1.33 10.54 -34.60
C PRO A 42 0.65 10.61 -33.21
N ILE A 43 -0.24 11.58 -33.00
CA ILE A 43 -0.88 11.79 -31.69
C ILE A 43 -1.65 10.56 -31.17
N ASP A 44 -2.13 9.70 -32.07
CA ASP A 44 -2.81 8.45 -31.76
C ASP A 44 -1.88 7.37 -31.16
N GLN A 45 -0.56 7.51 -31.34
CA GLN A 45 0.46 6.62 -30.79
C GLN A 45 1.04 7.11 -29.44
N LEU A 46 0.59 8.26 -28.92
CA LEU A 46 1.01 8.78 -27.63
C LEU A 46 -0.05 8.47 -26.55
N PRO A 47 0.35 8.17 -25.31
CA PRO A 47 -0.58 7.97 -24.20
C PRO A 47 -1.35 9.25 -23.88
N ASP A 48 -2.43 9.09 -23.12
CA ASP A 48 -3.23 10.24 -22.67
C ASP A 48 -2.51 11.09 -21.60
N THR A 49 -1.59 10.48 -20.84
CA THR A 49 -0.68 11.15 -19.89
C THR A 49 0.64 10.38 -19.75
N PHE A 50 1.71 11.09 -19.40
CA PHE A 50 3.02 10.55 -19.02
C PHE A 50 3.32 10.70 -17.51
N GLU A 51 2.30 10.98 -16.68
CA GLU A 51 2.44 11.06 -15.21
C GLU A 51 2.54 9.69 -14.51
N ILE A 52 2.42 8.59 -15.27
CA ILE A 52 2.50 7.21 -14.77
C ILE A 52 3.88 6.67 -15.15
N ASP A 53 4.48 5.82 -14.31
CA ASP A 53 5.74 5.08 -14.59
C ASP A 53 5.68 4.41 -15.97
N THR A 54 6.20 5.11 -16.98
CA THR A 54 6.13 4.70 -18.39
C THR A 54 7.49 4.23 -18.84
N VAL A 55 7.55 3.00 -19.34
CA VAL A 55 8.77 2.45 -19.95
C VAL A 55 8.65 2.56 -21.46
N MET A 56 9.65 3.17 -22.08
CA MET A 56 9.79 3.32 -23.51
C MET A 56 10.88 2.40 -24.05
N HIS A 57 10.55 1.66 -25.10
CA HIS A 57 11.53 0.92 -25.86
C HIS A 57 12.04 1.80 -27.01
N LEU A 58 13.30 2.21 -26.94
CA LEU A 58 13.98 2.99 -27.98
C LEU A 58 15.13 2.15 -28.56
N GLY A 59 14.91 1.56 -29.74
CA GLY A 59 15.86 0.65 -30.35
C GLY A 59 15.96 -0.68 -29.58
N ASN A 60 17.15 -0.98 -29.06
CA ASN A 60 17.42 -2.17 -28.23
C ASN A 60 17.57 -1.83 -26.73
N GLU A 61 17.27 -0.59 -26.34
CA GLU A 61 17.42 -0.12 -24.96
C GLU A 61 16.06 0.26 -24.38
N ASP A 62 15.90 0.00 -23.09
CA ASP A 62 14.70 0.32 -22.32
C ASP A 62 14.98 1.59 -21.52
N TRP A 63 14.05 2.53 -21.60
CA TRP A 63 14.17 3.85 -21.00
C TRP A 63 12.96 4.12 -20.12
N ILE A 64 13.18 4.70 -18.94
CA ILE A 64 12.11 5.14 -18.05
C ILE A 64 11.86 6.61 -18.33
N VAL A 65 10.58 6.99 -18.54
CA VAL A 65 10.19 8.40 -18.62
C VAL A 65 10.18 8.98 -17.22
N VAL A 66 11.12 9.89 -16.94
CA VAL A 66 11.23 10.57 -15.64
C VAL A 66 10.36 11.81 -15.59
N THR A 67 10.26 12.54 -16.70
CA THR A 67 9.45 13.77 -16.79
C THR A 67 8.99 13.99 -18.22
N ALA A 68 7.80 14.56 -18.38
CA ALA A 68 7.24 14.94 -19.67
C ALA A 68 6.71 16.38 -19.63
N GLU A 69 7.08 17.18 -20.62
CA GLU A 69 6.70 18.58 -20.73
C GLU A 69 6.08 18.89 -22.10
N PRO A 70 4.77 19.16 -22.17
CA PRO A 70 3.75 18.96 -21.14
C PRO A 70 3.39 17.47 -20.98
N ALA A 71 2.96 17.04 -19.80
CA ALA A 71 2.65 15.62 -19.53
C ALA A 71 1.32 15.12 -20.14
N GLU A 72 0.32 16.00 -20.30
CA GLU A 72 -1.01 15.64 -20.79
C GLU A 72 -1.16 15.76 -22.31
N LYS A 73 -1.82 14.76 -22.92
CA LYS A 73 -2.10 14.73 -24.36
C LYS A 73 -2.91 15.90 -24.89
N SER A 74 -3.84 16.41 -24.08
CA SER A 74 -4.61 17.61 -24.41
C SER A 74 -3.70 18.82 -24.69
N LYS A 75 -2.58 18.93 -23.95
CA LYS A 75 -1.64 20.05 -23.98
C LYS A 75 -0.61 19.90 -25.10
N PHE A 76 0.09 18.76 -25.21
CA PHE A 76 1.07 18.58 -26.30
C PHE A 76 0.41 18.47 -27.68
N ARG A 77 -0.85 18.00 -27.77
CA ARG A 77 -1.63 18.06 -29.02
C ARG A 77 -1.87 19.49 -29.48
N LYS A 78 -2.06 20.42 -28.55
CA LYS A 78 -2.32 21.84 -28.85
C LYS A 78 -1.03 22.57 -29.19
N ILE A 79 0.05 22.28 -28.46
CA ILE A 79 1.36 22.92 -28.63
C ILE A 79 2.09 22.35 -29.86
N GLY A 80 1.83 21.10 -30.21
CA GLY A 80 2.53 20.38 -31.29
C GLY A 80 3.91 19.88 -30.88
N LYS A 81 4.26 19.98 -29.59
CA LYS A 81 5.57 19.63 -29.05
C LYS A 81 5.44 18.91 -27.71
N LEU A 82 6.30 17.92 -27.49
CA LEU A 82 6.45 17.13 -26.27
C LEU A 82 7.93 16.92 -25.99
N SER A 83 8.41 17.29 -24.81
CA SER A 83 9.77 17.00 -24.35
C SER A 83 9.72 15.88 -23.33
N LEU A 84 10.43 14.79 -23.57
CA LEU A 84 10.54 13.63 -22.68
C LEU A 84 11.94 13.54 -22.10
N TYR A 85 12.04 13.51 -20.78
CA TYR A 85 13.27 13.32 -20.03
C TYR A 85 13.35 11.87 -19.58
N LEU A 86 14.36 11.17 -20.06
CA LEU A 86 14.50 9.73 -19.94
C LEU A 86 15.74 9.35 -19.14
N GLU A 87 15.65 8.26 -18.40
CA GLU A 87 16.81 7.58 -17.79
C GLU A 87 16.88 6.16 -18.32
N LYS A 88 18.11 5.64 -18.54
CA LYS A 88 18.29 4.26 -18.95
C LYS A 88 17.74 3.34 -17.87
N SER A 89 16.85 2.45 -18.26
CA SER A 89 16.43 1.36 -17.40
C SER A 89 17.58 0.35 -17.37
N GLU A 90 18.43 0.43 -16.35
CA GLU A 90 19.18 -0.76 -15.95
C GLU A 90 18.15 -1.73 -15.37
N ILE A 91 17.46 -2.48 -16.25
CA ILE A 91 16.72 -3.66 -15.82
C ILE A 91 17.77 -4.67 -15.38
N ILE A 92 18.18 -4.57 -14.12
CA ILE A 92 18.98 -5.60 -13.48
C ILE A 92 18.08 -6.84 -13.46
N GLN A 93 18.37 -7.82 -14.30
CA GLN A 93 17.83 -9.16 -14.14
C GLN A 93 18.39 -9.70 -12.82
N MET A 94 17.68 -9.44 -11.73
CA MET A 94 17.91 -10.08 -10.45
C MET A 94 17.28 -11.48 -10.51
N ASP A 95 18.02 -12.46 -10.03
CA ASP A 95 17.44 -13.77 -9.77
C ASP A 95 16.32 -13.58 -8.72
N PRO A 96 15.09 -14.07 -8.94
CA PRO A 96 14.03 -13.97 -7.95
C PRO A 96 14.40 -14.55 -6.57
N SER A 97 15.37 -15.48 -6.51
CA SER A 97 15.91 -16.01 -5.25
C SER A 97 16.80 -15.04 -4.48
N GLU A 98 17.24 -13.95 -5.11
CA GLU A 98 17.93 -12.83 -4.47
C GLU A 98 16.97 -11.74 -3.98
N LEU A 99 15.67 -11.83 -4.29
CA LEU A 99 14.66 -10.91 -3.77
C LEU A 99 14.39 -11.21 -2.31
N LEU A 100 14.71 -10.24 -1.45
CA LEU A 100 14.41 -10.29 -0.04
C LEU A 100 12.96 -9.88 0.22
N TYR A 101 12.33 -10.53 1.20
CA TYR A 101 11.08 -10.05 1.78
C TYR A 101 11.31 -8.73 2.51
N SER A 102 10.36 -7.81 2.38
CA SER A 102 10.36 -6.53 3.10
C SER A 102 9.87 -6.65 4.54
N LEU A 103 9.10 -7.69 4.84
CA LEU A 103 8.48 -7.93 6.14
C LEU A 103 8.98 -9.26 6.74
N PRO A 104 9.10 -9.35 8.07
CA PRO A 104 9.45 -10.59 8.76
C PRO A 104 8.26 -11.57 8.83
N THR A 105 7.04 -11.07 8.60
CA THR A 105 5.82 -11.88 8.72
C THR A 105 4.67 -11.32 7.90
N ILE A 106 3.72 -12.18 7.54
CA ILE A 106 2.43 -11.82 6.97
C ILE A 106 1.34 -12.76 7.49
N SER A 107 0.09 -12.29 7.50
CA SER A 107 -1.08 -13.14 7.72
C SER A 107 -1.27 -14.09 6.54
N ASN A 108 -1.62 -15.36 6.81
CA ASN A 108 -2.07 -16.30 5.76
C ASN A 108 -3.53 -16.08 5.34
N ASP A 109 -4.24 -15.23 6.07
CA ASP A 109 -5.60 -14.81 5.75
C ASP A 109 -5.58 -13.49 5.00
N LEU A 110 -6.55 -13.31 4.09
CA LEU A 110 -6.82 -12.05 3.42
C LEU A 110 -8.33 -11.84 3.30
N ALA A 111 -8.78 -10.63 3.61
CA ALA A 111 -10.19 -10.29 3.54
C ALA A 111 -10.72 -10.40 2.09
N SER A 112 -11.93 -10.93 1.96
CA SER A 112 -12.65 -10.89 0.68
C SER A 112 -13.01 -9.46 0.29
N VAL A 113 -12.93 -9.15 -1.00
CA VAL A 113 -13.28 -7.85 -1.56
C VAL A 113 -14.48 -7.95 -2.50
N GLU A 114 -15.23 -6.86 -2.61
CA GLU A 114 -16.35 -6.71 -3.54
C GLU A 114 -16.23 -5.41 -4.34
N ASN A 115 -16.76 -5.41 -5.56
CA ASN A 115 -16.80 -4.20 -6.38
C ASN A 115 -17.62 -3.13 -5.68
N SER A 116 -16.99 -2.01 -5.36
CA SER A 116 -17.68 -0.91 -4.70
C SER A 116 -18.56 -0.13 -5.69
N ARG A 117 -19.76 0.25 -5.24
CA ARG A 117 -20.64 1.16 -5.99
C ARG A 117 -20.20 2.62 -5.91
N SER A 118 -19.34 2.97 -4.94
CA SER A 118 -18.73 4.30 -4.77
C SER A 118 -17.42 4.19 -3.99
N VAL A 119 -16.36 4.79 -4.51
CA VAL A 119 -15.03 4.85 -3.89
C VAL A 119 -14.80 6.15 -3.12
N GLU A 120 -15.85 6.98 -2.98
CA GLU A 120 -15.77 8.23 -2.23
C GLU A 120 -15.52 7.96 -0.73
N SER A 121 -14.49 8.61 -0.17
CA SER A 121 -14.11 8.50 1.25
C SER A 121 -13.71 7.09 1.71
N VAL A 122 -13.05 6.31 0.83
CA VAL A 122 -12.47 4.99 1.17
C VAL A 122 -11.02 5.16 1.64
N VAL A 123 -10.63 4.43 2.69
CA VAL A 123 -9.20 4.32 3.04
C VAL A 123 -8.53 3.28 2.15
N VAL A 124 -7.44 3.69 1.51
CA VAL A 124 -6.59 2.80 0.73
C VAL A 124 -5.41 2.36 1.58
N LEU A 125 -5.30 1.05 1.82
CA LEU A 125 -4.19 0.42 2.55
C LEU A 125 -3.50 -0.60 1.64
N ARG A 126 -2.28 -1.00 2.01
CA ARG A 126 -1.62 -2.08 1.28
C ARG A 126 -2.15 -3.42 1.77
N GLU A 127 -2.14 -4.41 0.89
CA GLU A 127 -2.59 -5.77 1.21
C GLU A 127 -1.75 -6.41 2.33
N ASP A 128 -0.44 -6.17 2.31
CA ASP A 128 0.52 -6.67 3.28
C ASP A 128 0.38 -6.04 4.68
N ASP A 129 -0.37 -4.93 4.82
CA ASP A 129 -0.73 -4.33 6.10
C ASP A 129 -1.88 -5.09 6.80
N TRP A 130 -2.61 -5.98 6.09
CA TRP A 130 -3.71 -6.76 6.66
C TRP A 130 -3.25 -7.56 7.87
N ARG A 131 -3.88 -7.28 9.01
CA ARG A 131 -3.62 -7.95 10.30
C ARG A 131 -2.20 -7.83 10.81
N GLN A 132 -1.39 -6.88 10.35
CA GLN A 132 -0.03 -6.66 10.89
C GLN A 132 -0.01 -5.98 12.26
N PHE A 133 -1.01 -5.16 12.54
CA PHE A 133 -1.17 -4.48 13.82
C PHE A 133 -2.64 -4.58 14.23
N GLU A 134 -2.97 -5.60 15.04
CA GLU A 134 -4.35 -6.06 15.24
C GLU A 134 -4.70 -6.30 16.71
N PHE A 135 -5.99 -6.15 17.01
CA PHE A 135 -6.58 -6.54 18.28
C PHE A 135 -7.04 -7.99 18.25
N LEU A 136 -6.73 -8.73 19.31
CA LEU A 136 -6.98 -10.16 19.44
C LEU A 136 -7.66 -10.45 20.78
N SER A 137 -8.53 -11.46 20.84
CA SER A 137 -9.02 -11.95 22.12
C SER A 137 -7.86 -12.50 22.97
N LYS A 138 -7.85 -12.20 24.29
CA LYS A 138 -6.89 -12.76 25.25
C LYS A 138 -6.85 -14.30 25.25
N LYS A 139 -7.89 -14.99 24.74
CA LYS A 139 -7.88 -16.46 24.60
C LYS A 139 -6.72 -16.97 23.71
N PHE A 140 -6.19 -16.13 22.82
CA PHE A 140 -5.11 -16.48 21.91
C PHE A 140 -3.70 -16.25 22.50
N GLU A 141 -3.57 -15.99 23.80
CA GLU A 141 -2.28 -15.69 24.44
C GLU A 141 -1.15 -16.66 24.06
N SER A 142 -1.39 -17.98 24.18
CA SER A 142 -0.41 -19.01 23.83
C SER A 142 -0.04 -18.97 22.34
N THR A 143 -1.03 -18.77 21.46
CA THR A 143 -0.80 -18.71 20.02
C THR A 143 -0.02 -17.43 19.64
N ILE A 144 -0.30 -16.30 20.28
CA ILE A 144 0.46 -15.06 20.08
C ILE A 144 1.93 -15.28 20.44
N GLU A 145 2.20 -15.94 21.57
CA GLU A 145 3.57 -16.24 22.01
C GLU A 145 4.33 -17.16 21.02
N GLU A 146 3.66 -18.21 20.51
CA GLU A 146 4.22 -19.10 19.48
C GLU A 146 4.53 -18.35 18.18
N GLU A 147 3.59 -17.53 17.69
CA GLU A 147 3.74 -16.74 16.47
C GLU A 147 4.86 -15.69 16.63
N LEU A 148 4.91 -14.96 17.76
CA LEU A 148 5.99 -14.00 18.05
C LEU A 148 7.36 -14.68 18.14
N THR A 149 7.44 -15.87 18.72
CA THR A 149 8.70 -16.65 18.76
C THR A 149 9.18 -17.02 17.36
N ALA A 150 8.25 -17.42 16.47
CA ALA A 150 8.58 -17.73 15.09
C ALA A 150 9.06 -16.49 14.31
N ILE A 151 8.43 -15.33 14.54
CA ILE A 151 8.85 -14.06 13.93
C ILE A 151 10.23 -13.64 14.46
N GLU A 152 10.49 -13.80 15.76
CA GLU A 152 11.80 -13.51 16.34
C GLU A 152 12.90 -14.38 15.71
N ASN A 153 12.58 -15.63 15.37
CA ASN A 153 13.48 -16.51 14.62
C ASN A 153 13.78 -16.00 13.20
N ILE A 154 12.81 -15.39 12.50
CA ILE A 154 13.03 -14.72 11.20
C ILE A 154 14.04 -13.58 11.35
N TYR A 155 13.88 -12.74 12.37
CA TYR A 155 14.83 -11.67 12.66
C TYR A 155 16.24 -12.18 12.95
N LYS A 156 16.36 -13.24 13.76
CA LYS A 156 17.66 -13.77 14.20
C LYS A 156 18.43 -14.45 13.08
N ASN A 157 17.74 -15.21 12.22
CA ASN A 157 18.39 -16.16 11.31
C ASN A 157 18.27 -15.81 9.83
N PHE A 158 17.33 -14.94 9.45
CA PHE A 158 17.01 -14.70 8.04
C PHE A 158 17.08 -13.22 7.64
N ARG A 159 17.42 -12.30 8.54
CA ARG A 159 17.66 -10.90 8.19
C ARG A 159 18.90 -10.77 7.29
N ASP A 160 18.76 -10.04 6.18
CA ASP A 160 19.88 -9.66 5.32
C ASP A 160 19.75 -8.18 4.92
N GLY A 161 20.64 -7.33 5.46
CA GLY A 161 20.54 -5.89 5.32
C GLY A 161 19.17 -5.35 5.76
N VAL A 162 18.49 -4.65 4.84
CA VAL A 162 17.18 -4.04 5.12
C VAL A 162 16.00 -5.02 5.02
N GLY A 163 16.18 -6.21 4.42
CA GLY A 163 15.12 -7.20 4.19
C GLY A 163 15.39 -8.55 4.86
N PHE A 164 14.65 -9.58 4.43
CA PHE A 164 14.71 -10.94 4.96
C PHE A 164 14.76 -12.00 3.85
N LYS A 165 15.54 -13.05 4.03
CA LYS A 165 15.61 -14.21 3.12
C LYS A 165 14.44 -15.17 3.27
N ASP A 166 13.74 -15.08 4.38
CA ASP A 166 12.56 -15.88 4.70
C ASP A 166 11.56 -15.02 5.49
N MET A 167 10.31 -15.45 5.54
CA MET A 167 9.22 -14.75 6.21
C MET A 167 8.30 -15.75 6.90
N HIS A 168 7.86 -15.41 8.11
CA HIS A 168 6.93 -16.24 8.85
C HIS A 168 5.48 -15.99 8.42
N LEU A 169 4.79 -17.05 7.98
CA LEU A 169 3.40 -16.99 7.53
C LEU A 169 2.46 -17.42 8.66
N ARG A 170 1.75 -16.47 9.26
CA ARG A 170 0.91 -16.70 10.46
C ARG A 170 -0.39 -17.42 10.11
N LYS A 171 -0.71 -18.48 10.86
CA LYS A 171 -1.86 -19.37 10.59
C LYS A 171 -2.64 -19.76 11.83
N GLY A 172 -2.16 -19.41 13.03
CA GLY A 172 -2.76 -19.88 14.28
C GLY A 172 -4.09 -19.23 14.66
N ILE A 173 -4.49 -18.13 14.00
CA ILE A 173 -5.63 -17.30 14.42
C ILE A 173 -6.52 -16.95 13.21
N ASP A 174 -7.55 -17.77 12.97
CA ASP A 174 -8.52 -17.53 11.90
C ASP A 174 -9.58 -16.50 12.28
N THR A 175 -10.13 -16.58 13.50
CA THR A 175 -11.24 -15.73 13.96
C THR A 175 -10.86 -14.93 15.23
N PRO A 176 -10.12 -13.81 15.08
CA PRO A 176 -9.43 -13.16 16.20
C PRO A 176 -10.36 -12.62 17.29
N LEU A 177 -11.61 -12.33 16.94
CA LEU A 177 -12.60 -11.71 17.84
C LEU A 177 -13.92 -12.49 17.96
N GLU A 178 -13.95 -13.79 17.62
CA GLU A 178 -15.21 -14.58 17.59
C GLU A 178 -15.97 -14.64 18.93
N ASP A 179 -15.25 -14.62 20.05
CA ASP A 179 -15.81 -14.64 21.40
C ASP A 179 -16.14 -13.24 21.95
N LYS A 180 -16.04 -12.20 21.11
CA LYS A 180 -16.23 -10.82 21.50
C LYS A 180 -17.46 -10.23 20.80
N SER A 181 -18.33 -9.60 21.58
CA SER A 181 -19.44 -8.80 21.06
C SER A 181 -19.01 -7.34 20.88
N LEU A 182 -18.05 -7.12 19.98
CA LEU A 182 -17.54 -5.79 19.63
C LEU A 182 -18.25 -5.28 18.38
N THR A 183 -18.67 -4.02 18.38
CA THR A 183 -19.29 -3.37 17.24
C THR A 183 -18.57 -2.06 16.92
N VAL A 184 -18.82 -1.49 15.74
CA VAL A 184 -18.29 -0.15 15.40
C VAL A 184 -18.68 0.90 16.43
N LYS A 185 -19.92 0.84 16.97
CA LYS A 185 -20.38 1.72 18.06
C LYS A 185 -19.59 1.54 19.36
N SER A 186 -19.06 0.34 19.60
CA SER A 186 -18.18 0.07 20.74
C SER A 186 -16.87 0.85 20.61
N LEU A 187 -16.37 1.08 19.39
CA LEU A 187 -15.20 1.91 19.11
C LEU A 187 -15.54 3.38 19.28
N GLU A 188 -16.64 3.85 18.68
CA GLU A 188 -17.10 5.25 18.80
C GLU A 188 -17.36 5.68 20.25
N SER A 189 -17.68 4.73 21.13
CA SER A 189 -17.90 4.99 22.55
C SER A 189 -16.62 4.91 23.40
N SER A 190 -15.53 4.43 22.83
CA SER A 190 -14.26 4.16 23.54
C SER A 190 -13.11 5.05 23.08
N PHE A 191 -13.21 5.66 21.90
CA PHE A 191 -12.21 6.52 21.32
C PHE A 191 -12.86 7.83 20.87
N ASP A 192 -12.14 8.94 20.99
CA ASP A 192 -12.57 10.21 20.42
C ASP A 192 -12.42 10.16 18.89
N ILE A 193 -13.53 10.17 18.15
CA ILE A 193 -13.55 9.97 16.70
C ILE A 193 -13.63 11.30 15.94
N THR A 194 -12.82 11.47 14.89
CA THR A 194 -12.88 12.63 13.98
C THR A 194 -13.53 12.32 12.65
N ASP A 195 -13.23 11.15 12.07
CA ASP A 195 -13.68 10.79 10.73
C ASP A 195 -14.13 9.34 10.67
N VAL A 196 -15.19 9.08 9.90
CA VAL A 196 -15.66 7.75 9.55
C VAL A 196 -15.62 7.61 8.04
N TYR A 197 -14.93 6.59 7.57
CA TYR A 197 -14.72 6.33 6.14
C TYR A 197 -15.78 5.36 5.61
N GLY A 198 -16.06 5.47 4.31
CA GLY A 198 -17.06 4.64 3.61
C GLY A 198 -16.65 3.18 3.44
N GLY A 199 -15.40 2.83 3.74
CA GLY A 199 -14.87 1.47 3.68
C GLY A 199 -13.35 1.46 3.57
N ILE A 200 -12.82 0.29 3.22
CA ILE A 200 -11.39 0.05 3.01
C ILE A 200 -11.19 -0.63 1.66
N ALA A 201 -10.21 -0.17 0.90
CA ALA A 201 -9.72 -0.86 -0.28
C ALA A 201 -8.26 -1.27 -0.08
N PHE A 202 -7.87 -2.40 -0.68
CA PHE A 202 -6.46 -2.74 -0.82
C PHE A 202 -5.92 -2.19 -2.13
N ASN A 203 -4.75 -1.55 -2.09
CA ASN A 203 -4.03 -1.06 -3.26
C ASN A 203 -4.87 -0.10 -4.15
N GLU A 204 -5.09 -0.40 -5.43
CA GLU A 204 -5.92 0.44 -6.31
C GLU A 204 -7.40 0.28 -5.92
N ALA A 205 -8.12 1.40 -5.79
CA ALA A 205 -9.46 1.48 -5.20
C ALA A 205 -10.61 0.87 -6.06
N GLU A 206 -10.39 -0.20 -6.81
CA GLU A 206 -11.43 -0.81 -7.65
C GLU A 206 -12.42 -1.68 -6.85
N ALA A 207 -12.02 -2.15 -5.66
CA ALA A 207 -12.84 -2.99 -4.79
C ALA A 207 -12.62 -2.64 -3.31
N THR A 208 -13.64 -2.87 -2.49
CA THR A 208 -13.58 -2.67 -1.03
C THR A 208 -13.71 -3.98 -0.30
N ILE A 209 -13.12 -4.07 0.90
CA ILE A 209 -13.30 -5.21 1.80
C ILE A 209 -14.79 -5.38 2.11
N VAL A 210 -15.31 -6.60 1.95
CA VAL A 210 -16.68 -6.96 2.31
C VAL A 210 -16.89 -6.70 3.80
N GLY A 211 -17.86 -5.85 4.15
CA GLY A 211 -18.10 -5.45 5.55
C GLY A 211 -16.95 -4.60 6.14
N GLY A 212 -16.11 -4.01 5.29
CA GLY A 212 -14.99 -3.18 5.71
C GLY A 212 -15.43 -1.86 6.36
N PHE A 213 -14.74 -1.45 7.42
CA PHE A 213 -14.97 -0.16 8.09
C PHE A 213 -13.63 0.49 8.45
N ALA A 214 -13.55 1.81 8.43
CA ALA A 214 -12.39 2.54 8.94
C ALA A 214 -12.83 3.83 9.63
N ILE A 215 -12.14 4.18 10.73
CA ILE A 215 -12.44 5.31 11.59
C ILE A 215 -11.12 5.95 12.04
N LYS A 216 -11.02 7.28 11.91
CA LYS A 216 -9.88 8.05 12.44
C LYS A 216 -10.21 8.60 13.83
N THR A 217 -9.28 8.44 14.77
CA THR A 217 -9.35 9.03 16.11
C THR A 217 -8.81 10.47 16.11
N SER A 218 -9.16 11.25 17.12
CA SER A 218 -8.66 12.61 17.36
C SER A 218 -7.14 12.64 17.59
N SER A 219 -6.59 11.55 18.13
CA SER A 219 -5.15 11.29 18.27
C SER A 219 -4.46 10.88 16.96
N GLY A 220 -5.19 10.92 15.84
CA GLY A 220 -4.65 10.69 14.50
C GLY A 220 -4.51 9.22 14.11
N TRP A 221 -4.88 8.27 14.97
CA TRP A 221 -4.80 6.84 14.66
C TRP A 221 -5.97 6.36 13.81
N LEU A 222 -5.71 5.39 12.95
CA LEU A 222 -6.75 4.75 12.15
C LEU A 222 -7.12 3.40 12.77
N LEU A 223 -8.37 3.24 13.18
CA LEU A 223 -8.98 1.97 13.55
C LEU A 223 -9.75 1.42 12.36
N TRP A 224 -9.50 0.19 11.96
CA TRP A 224 -10.05 -0.32 10.71
C TRP A 224 -10.16 -1.84 10.71
N GLY A 225 -11.02 -2.42 9.88
CA GLY A 225 -11.14 -3.86 9.81
C GLY A 225 -12.40 -4.32 9.11
N GLN A 226 -12.92 -5.45 9.55
CA GLN A 226 -14.07 -6.11 8.96
C GLN A 226 -15.13 -6.42 10.02
N ALA A 227 -16.39 -6.15 9.70
CA ALA A 227 -17.56 -6.56 10.46
C ALA A 227 -18.42 -7.57 9.67
N ASP A 228 -19.19 -8.37 10.39
CA ASP A 228 -20.21 -9.24 9.80
C ASP A 228 -21.50 -8.47 9.48
N GLU A 229 -22.46 -9.14 8.84
CA GLU A 229 -23.77 -8.57 8.48
C GLU A 229 -24.59 -8.09 9.70
N SER A 230 -24.29 -8.61 10.89
CA SER A 230 -24.93 -8.20 12.15
C SER A 230 -24.22 -7.00 12.80
N GLY A 231 -23.13 -6.52 12.20
CA GLY A 231 -22.33 -5.40 12.69
C GLY A 231 -21.31 -5.78 13.78
N ASN A 232 -21.08 -7.08 14.02
CA ASN A 232 -20.03 -7.51 14.94
C ASN A 232 -18.68 -7.49 14.22
N ILE A 233 -17.68 -6.91 14.87
CA ILE A 233 -16.32 -6.82 14.35
C ILE A 233 -15.68 -8.21 14.40
N LYS A 234 -15.25 -8.69 13.22
CA LYS A 234 -14.55 -9.97 13.04
C LYS A 234 -13.04 -9.80 13.10
N VAL A 235 -12.54 -8.69 12.56
CA VAL A 235 -11.12 -8.29 12.55
C VAL A 235 -11.05 -6.80 12.88
N LEU A 236 -10.15 -6.42 13.79
CA LEU A 236 -9.88 -5.04 14.15
C LEU A 236 -8.37 -4.79 14.10
N ASN A 237 -7.97 -3.87 13.25
CA ASN A 237 -6.61 -3.40 13.07
C ASN A 237 -6.48 -1.96 13.56
N ILE A 238 -5.25 -1.55 13.80
CA ILE A 238 -4.88 -0.15 14.05
C ILE A 238 -3.67 0.21 13.20
N SER A 239 -3.61 1.45 12.73
CA SER A 239 -2.45 1.93 11.99
C SER A 239 -2.16 3.39 12.32
N PRO A 240 -0.88 3.76 12.46
CA PRO A 240 -0.54 5.16 12.60
C PRO A 240 -0.77 5.91 11.28
N THR A 241 -1.21 7.15 11.37
CA THR A 241 -1.18 8.10 10.26
C THR A 241 -0.07 9.13 10.49
N GLN A 242 0.07 10.10 9.58
CA GLN A 242 1.05 11.19 9.75
C GLN A 242 0.79 12.04 11.00
N ASP A 243 -0.46 12.06 11.48
CA ASP A 243 -0.90 12.86 12.62
C ASP A 243 -0.93 12.06 13.93
N SER A 244 -0.52 10.78 13.91
CA SER A 244 -0.66 9.90 15.07
C SER A 244 0.21 10.31 16.26
N SER A 245 -0.39 10.31 17.45
CA SER A 245 0.27 10.54 18.73
C SER A 245 0.07 9.33 19.65
N VAL A 246 1.16 8.70 20.10
CA VAL A 246 1.10 7.59 21.07
C VAL A 246 0.58 8.09 22.41
N ASP A 247 1.12 9.22 22.88
CA ASP A 247 0.78 9.79 24.19
C ASP A 247 -0.71 10.12 24.31
N ASP A 248 -1.31 10.63 23.23
CA ASP A 248 -2.72 11.04 23.23
C ASP A 248 -3.69 9.85 23.19
N VAL A 249 -3.29 8.70 22.64
CA VAL A 249 -4.18 7.52 22.49
C VAL A 249 -3.91 6.41 23.51
N ALA A 250 -2.75 6.42 24.17
CA ALA A 250 -2.29 5.28 24.97
C ALA A 250 -3.28 4.85 26.06
N THR A 251 -3.88 5.81 26.76
CA THR A 251 -4.85 5.52 27.81
C THR A 251 -6.13 4.90 27.23
N GLU A 252 -6.62 5.41 26.09
CA GLU A 252 -7.81 4.85 25.43
C GLU A 252 -7.59 3.41 24.96
N ILE A 253 -6.41 3.09 24.42
CA ILE A 253 -6.05 1.72 24.03
C ILE A 253 -5.92 0.80 25.24
N ASP A 254 -5.22 1.23 26.29
CA ASP A 254 -5.09 0.44 27.52
C ASP A 254 -6.47 0.17 28.15
N ASP A 255 -7.33 1.17 28.24
CA ASP A 255 -8.69 1.04 28.78
C ASP A 255 -9.57 0.15 27.89
N PHE A 256 -9.48 0.30 26.56
CA PHE A 256 -10.22 -0.52 25.61
C PHE A 256 -9.81 -2.00 25.70
N THR A 257 -8.51 -2.28 25.68
CA THR A 257 -7.99 -3.65 25.79
C THR A 257 -8.32 -4.27 27.15
N GLY A 258 -8.26 -3.51 28.24
CA GLY A 258 -8.70 -3.93 29.57
C GLY A 258 -10.20 -4.25 29.63
N LYS A 259 -11.05 -3.33 29.16
CA LYS A 259 -12.51 -3.47 29.20
C LYS A 259 -13.02 -4.69 28.44
N TYR A 260 -12.45 -4.98 27.28
CA TYR A 260 -12.92 -6.07 26.41
C TYR A 260 -12.07 -7.35 26.51
N GLY A 261 -11.03 -7.36 27.35
CA GLY A 261 -10.13 -8.50 27.53
C GLY A 261 -9.44 -8.86 26.20
N LEU A 262 -8.80 -7.87 25.59
CA LEU A 262 -8.10 -7.97 24.32
C LEU A 262 -6.61 -7.77 24.52
N TYR A 263 -5.85 -8.23 23.54
CA TYR A 263 -4.48 -7.83 23.30
C TYR A 263 -4.42 -7.00 22.03
N LEU A 264 -3.44 -6.09 21.96
CA LEU A 264 -3.05 -5.42 20.74
C LEU A 264 -1.61 -5.85 20.41
N VAL A 265 -1.40 -6.33 19.19
CA VAL A 265 -0.13 -6.91 18.74
C VAL A 265 0.30 -6.28 17.43
N ASP A 266 1.50 -5.70 17.41
CA ASP A 266 2.22 -5.30 16.19
C ASP A 266 3.23 -6.42 15.87
N TRP A 267 2.84 -7.31 14.95
CA TRP A 267 3.60 -8.51 14.64
C TRP A 267 4.98 -8.19 14.05
N PRO A 268 5.11 -7.28 13.05
CA PRO A 268 6.41 -6.92 12.53
C PRO A 268 7.35 -6.34 13.60
N ARG A 269 6.83 -5.58 14.57
CA ARG A 269 7.66 -4.95 15.62
C ARG A 269 7.86 -5.81 16.86
N LEU A 270 7.28 -7.01 16.93
CA LEU A 270 7.27 -7.87 18.11
C LEU A 270 6.72 -7.15 19.36
N PHE A 271 5.79 -6.21 19.17
CA PHE A 271 5.19 -5.45 20.26
C PHE A 271 3.83 -6.03 20.64
N TRP A 272 3.60 -6.15 21.95
CA TRP A 272 2.40 -6.77 22.50
C TRP A 272 1.97 -6.06 23.79
N CYS A 273 0.81 -5.39 23.75
CA CYS A 273 0.23 -4.70 24.91
C CYS A 273 -1.17 -5.20 25.28
N GLY A 274 -1.59 -4.86 26.50
CA GLY A 274 -2.90 -5.22 27.08
C GLY A 274 -2.77 -5.84 28.48
N PRO A 275 -3.82 -6.51 28.99
CA PRO A 275 -3.84 -7.02 30.37
C PRO A 275 -2.68 -7.97 30.70
N ASP A 276 -1.89 -7.60 31.69
CA ASP A 276 -0.68 -8.31 32.15
C ASP A 276 0.49 -8.31 31.15
N LYS A 277 0.47 -7.42 30.15
CA LYS A 277 1.55 -7.21 29.16
C LYS A 277 2.04 -5.76 29.21
N ALA A 278 2.75 -5.29 28.18
CA ALA A 278 3.18 -3.89 28.08
C ALA A 278 1.98 -2.93 28.04
N ARG A 279 2.22 -1.66 28.31
CA ARG A 279 1.27 -0.58 28.06
C ARG A 279 1.44 -0.01 26.66
N PHE A 280 0.39 0.55 26.07
CA PHE A 280 0.51 1.14 24.75
C PHE A 280 1.47 2.34 24.69
N SER A 281 1.66 3.06 25.81
CA SER A 281 2.64 4.16 25.92
C SER A 281 4.09 3.73 25.64
N GLU A 282 4.38 2.42 25.68
CA GLU A 282 5.70 1.85 25.37
C GLU A 282 5.89 1.60 23.87
N TYR A 283 4.85 1.80 23.04
CA TYR A 283 4.94 1.58 21.60
C TYR A 283 5.92 2.54 20.93
N GLY A 284 6.90 1.99 20.22
CA GLY A 284 7.90 2.76 19.46
C GLY A 284 9.10 3.24 20.28
N GLN A 285 9.21 2.82 21.55
CA GLN A 285 10.41 3.03 22.38
C GLN A 285 11.53 2.05 22.05
#